data_AF-A0A357D906-F1
#
_entry.id   AF-A0A357D906-F1
#
_cell.length_a   1.000
_cell.length_b   1.000
_cell.length_c   1.000
_cell.angle_alpha   90.00
_cell.angle_beta   90.00
_cell.angle_gamma   90.00
#
_symmetry.space_group_name_H-M   'P 1'
#
loop_
_entity.id
_entity.type
_entity.pdbx_description
1 polymer ?
#
loop_
_entity_poly.entity_id
_entity_poly.type
_entity_poly.pdbx_seq_one_letter_code
_entity_poly.pdbx_strand_id
1 'polypeptide(L)'
;ELAGLMVPAETKILVAELEGVGPEFPLSREKLSPILACYIVSDYQEGIKSCEEMTEFGGLGHSAVIHSNNREVINDFAQRVRAGRLLVNSPSTHGAIGDLYNTNTPSLTLGCGSMGKNSTTDNVSIGNLINIKRVALRKERMKWFKVPPKVYFEYGSLQYLAKLKGKNAVIVTDPLMVKLDYVDKVLYHLKKTGMDYQIFSEVEPDPSVETVEKGCRLMQDFEPDVIIALGGGSAIDAAKGMWLFYECPETDFGHLRLK
;
A
#
# COMPACT_ATOMS: atom_id res chain seq x y z
N GLU A 1 18.98 -33.27 51.51
CA GLU A 1 20.06 -32.95 52.49
C GLU A 1 20.33 -31.45 52.64
N LEU A 2 20.75 -30.71 51.60
CA LEU A 2 21.05 -29.27 51.71
C LEU A 2 19.88 -28.42 52.22
N ALA A 3 18.64 -28.78 51.88
CA ALA A 3 17.42 -28.12 52.36
C ALA A 3 16.83 -28.75 53.63
N GLY A 4 17.54 -29.65 54.31
CA GLY A 4 17.03 -30.39 55.47
C GLY A 4 15.96 -31.45 55.16
N LEU A 5 15.65 -31.67 53.89
CA LEU A 5 14.69 -32.69 53.43
C LEU A 5 15.39 -34.04 53.17
N MET A 6 14.72 -35.14 53.54
CA MET A 6 15.07 -36.50 53.15
C MET A 6 14.08 -37.02 52.11
N VAL A 7 14.59 -37.56 51.01
CA VAL A 7 13.79 -38.14 49.92
C VAL A 7 14.37 -39.51 49.54
N PRO A 8 13.58 -40.41 48.96
CA PRO A 8 14.08 -41.69 48.45
C PRO A 8 15.21 -41.51 47.43
N ALA A 9 16.20 -42.42 47.43
CA ALA A 9 17.42 -42.30 46.63
C ALA A 9 17.16 -42.33 45.10
N GLU A 10 16.06 -42.95 44.68
CA GLU A 10 15.60 -43.05 43.30
C GLU A 10 14.83 -41.81 42.80
N THR A 11 14.62 -40.82 43.66
CA THR A 11 13.89 -39.58 43.31
C THR A 11 14.62 -38.80 42.23
N LYS A 12 13.96 -38.56 41.09
CA LYS A 12 14.55 -37.85 39.94
C LYS A 12 14.30 -36.34 39.94
N ILE A 13 13.12 -35.92 40.38
CA ILE A 13 12.64 -34.54 40.34
C ILE A 13 11.85 -34.27 41.61
N LEU A 14 12.02 -33.09 42.18
CA LEU A 14 11.16 -32.58 43.25
C LEU A 14 10.08 -31.70 42.66
N VAL A 15 8.84 -31.84 43.14
CA VAL A 15 7.71 -31.03 42.68
C VAL A 15 7.12 -30.31 43.88
N ALA A 16 6.92 -29.00 43.76
CA ALA A 16 6.28 -28.17 44.78
C ALA A 16 5.04 -27.50 44.19
N GLU A 17 3.89 -27.72 44.82
CA GLU A 17 2.66 -27.01 44.48
C GLU A 17 2.74 -25.56 44.97
N LEU A 18 2.34 -24.60 44.14
CA LEU A 18 2.39 -23.18 44.45
C LEU A 18 1.04 -22.51 44.18
N GLU A 19 0.69 -21.55 45.01
CA GLU A 19 -0.56 -20.77 44.90
C GLU A 19 -0.41 -19.50 44.06
N GLY A 20 0.80 -19.15 43.62
CA GLY A 20 1.02 -17.93 42.84
C GLY A 20 2.41 -17.79 42.23
N VAL A 21 2.58 -16.69 41.48
CA VAL A 21 3.83 -16.30 40.81
C VAL A 21 4.31 -14.98 41.40
N GLY A 22 5.58 -14.89 41.79
CA GLY A 22 6.17 -13.63 42.22
C GLY A 22 7.27 -13.77 43.27
N PRO A 23 7.74 -12.65 43.84
CA PRO A 23 8.80 -12.65 44.85
C PRO A 23 8.47 -13.48 46.10
N GLU A 24 7.19 -13.48 46.50
CA GLU A 24 6.67 -14.26 47.64
C GLU A 24 6.64 -15.77 47.37
N PHE A 25 6.78 -16.19 46.11
CA PHE A 25 6.82 -17.58 45.68
C PHE A 25 8.18 -17.89 45.02
N PRO A 26 9.28 -18.05 45.77
CA PRO A 26 10.63 -18.16 45.19
C PRO A 26 10.79 -19.29 44.16
N LEU A 27 10.06 -20.40 44.33
CA LEU A 27 10.06 -21.52 43.40
C LEU A 27 9.34 -21.23 42.07
N SER A 28 8.64 -20.09 41.94
CA SER A 28 8.12 -19.59 40.67
C SER A 28 9.23 -18.97 39.80
N ARG A 29 10.45 -18.80 40.30
CA ARG A 29 11.58 -18.32 39.47
C ARG A 29 12.21 -19.44 38.66
N GLU A 30 13.14 -19.07 37.79
CA GLU A 30 14.09 -20.02 37.23
C GLU A 30 14.95 -20.64 38.35
N LYS A 31 15.05 -21.98 38.35
CA LYS A 31 15.66 -22.77 39.44
C LYS A 31 16.97 -23.45 39.06
N LEU A 32 17.25 -23.60 37.76
CA LEU A 32 18.41 -24.31 37.18
C LEU A 32 18.81 -25.59 37.96
N SER A 33 17.81 -26.37 38.37
CA SER A 33 17.92 -27.57 39.20
C SER A 33 16.70 -28.47 38.97
N PRO A 34 16.73 -29.76 39.35
CA PRO A 34 15.62 -30.70 39.11
C PRO A 34 14.46 -30.48 40.10
N ILE A 35 13.94 -29.26 40.14
CA ILE A 35 12.81 -28.82 40.96
C ILE A 35 11.78 -28.18 40.04
N LEU A 36 10.54 -28.64 40.08
CA LEU A 36 9.42 -28.09 39.32
C LEU A 36 8.41 -27.45 40.25
N ALA A 37 7.88 -26.31 39.82
CA ALA A 37 6.66 -25.76 40.39
C ALA A 37 5.46 -26.40 39.70
N CYS A 38 4.41 -26.73 40.46
CA CYS A 38 3.15 -27.24 39.97
C CYS A 38 2.04 -26.26 40.34
N TYR A 39 1.20 -25.94 39.37
CA TYR A 39 0.03 -25.09 39.54
C TYR A 39 -1.19 -25.89 39.10
N ILE A 40 -2.18 -26.00 39.98
CA ILE A 40 -3.46 -26.62 39.67
C ILE A 40 -4.43 -25.51 39.29
N VAL A 41 -5.00 -25.59 38.09
CA VAL A 41 -5.92 -24.60 37.53
C VAL A 41 -7.23 -25.26 37.14
N SER A 42 -8.29 -24.46 37.11
CA SER A 42 -9.65 -24.91 36.85
C SER A 42 -9.91 -25.17 35.36
N ASP A 43 -9.30 -24.36 34.50
CA ASP A 43 -9.43 -24.42 33.05
C ASP A 43 -8.16 -23.97 32.31
N TYR A 44 -8.19 -24.06 30.97
CA TYR A 44 -7.04 -23.72 30.15
C TYR A 44 -6.78 -22.21 30.10
N GLN A 45 -7.82 -21.38 30.25
CA GLN A 45 -7.67 -19.92 30.23
C GLN A 45 -6.91 -19.43 31.46
N GLU A 46 -7.19 -20.02 32.62
CA GLU A 46 -6.46 -19.82 33.87
C GLU A 46 -5.01 -20.31 33.74
N GLY A 47 -4.80 -21.49 33.14
CA GLY A 47 -3.46 -22.01 32.88
C GLY A 47 -2.61 -21.11 31.96
N ILE A 48 -3.21 -20.56 30.91
CA ILE A 48 -2.53 -19.58 30.03
C ILE A 48 -2.22 -18.29 30.81
N LYS A 49 -3.14 -17.83 31.67
CA LYS A 49 -2.92 -16.65 32.51
C LYS A 49 -1.74 -16.85 33.46
N SER A 50 -1.63 -18.00 34.12
CA SER A 50 -0.46 -18.31 34.96
C SER A 50 0.83 -18.35 34.14
N CYS A 51 0.79 -18.81 32.89
CA CYS A 51 1.93 -18.76 31.98
C CYS A 51 2.32 -17.32 31.61
N GLU A 52 1.35 -16.44 31.34
CA GLU A 52 1.60 -15.00 31.12
C GLU A 52 2.33 -14.40 32.33
N GLU A 53 1.76 -14.54 33.54
CA GLU A 53 2.36 -14.04 34.79
C GLU A 53 3.78 -14.58 35.01
N MET A 54 4.00 -15.88 34.78
CA MET A 54 5.31 -16.53 34.86
C MET A 54 6.32 -15.93 33.88
N THR A 55 5.90 -15.77 32.62
CA THR A 55 6.78 -15.18 31.60
C THR A 55 7.09 -13.71 31.92
N GLU A 56 6.11 -12.93 32.36
CA GLU A 56 6.31 -11.52 32.74
C GLU A 56 7.23 -11.35 33.95
N PHE A 57 7.19 -12.29 34.90
CA PHE A 57 8.02 -12.21 36.10
C PHE A 57 9.51 -12.46 35.83
N GLY A 58 9.86 -13.28 34.84
CA GLY A 58 11.28 -13.58 34.57
C GLY A 58 11.60 -14.40 33.31
N GLY A 59 10.61 -14.71 32.46
CA GLY A 59 10.77 -15.55 31.28
C GLY A 59 10.51 -14.87 29.94
N LEU A 60 10.34 -13.54 29.92
CA LEU A 60 9.90 -12.79 28.74
C LEU A 60 10.77 -13.08 27.51
N GLY A 61 10.11 -13.51 26.44
CA GLY A 61 10.75 -13.75 25.15
C GLY A 61 11.54 -15.05 25.07
N HIS A 62 11.74 -15.82 26.14
CA HIS A 62 12.56 -17.03 26.10
C HIS A 62 11.81 -18.22 25.48
N SER A 63 11.11 -19.03 26.27
CA SER A 63 10.43 -20.24 25.78
C SER A 63 9.20 -20.55 26.61
N ALA A 64 8.18 -21.12 25.98
CA ALA A 64 7.03 -21.69 26.68
C ALA A 64 6.53 -22.93 25.92
N VAL A 65 5.96 -23.88 26.64
CA VAL A 65 5.54 -25.18 26.08
C VAL A 65 4.11 -25.47 26.47
N ILE A 66 3.34 -25.98 25.51
CA ILE A 66 2.00 -26.50 25.75
C ILE A 66 1.93 -27.97 25.31
N HIS A 67 1.29 -28.80 26.15
CA HIS A 67 0.93 -30.17 25.81
C HIS A 67 -0.59 -30.25 25.61
N SER A 68 -1.04 -30.29 24.36
CA SER A 68 -2.46 -30.32 24.01
C SER A 68 -2.65 -30.86 22.59
N ASN A 69 -3.81 -31.47 22.32
CA ASN A 69 -4.27 -31.81 20.98
C ASN A 69 -5.41 -30.88 20.50
N ASN A 70 -5.86 -29.95 21.35
CA ASN A 70 -6.90 -28.98 20.99
C ASN A 70 -6.26 -27.75 20.34
N ARG A 71 -6.56 -27.54 19.06
CA ARG A 71 -5.99 -26.47 18.24
C ARG A 71 -6.42 -25.07 18.69
N GLU A 72 -7.62 -24.92 19.23
CA GLU A 72 -8.10 -23.63 19.74
C GLU A 72 -7.28 -23.21 20.97
N VAL A 73 -7.06 -24.14 21.89
CA VAL A 73 -6.23 -23.92 23.09
C VAL A 73 -4.78 -23.61 22.71
N ILE A 74 -4.20 -24.34 21.75
CA ILE A 74 -2.85 -24.08 21.25
C ILE A 74 -2.73 -22.68 20.64
N ASN A 75 -3.74 -22.27 19.85
CA ASN A 75 -3.74 -20.95 19.22
C ASN A 75 -3.88 -19.83 20.27
N ASP A 76 -4.75 -20.00 21.27
CA ASP A 76 -4.91 -19.01 22.35
C ASP A 76 -3.61 -18.86 23.15
N PHE A 77 -2.99 -19.98 23.53
CA PHE A 77 -1.68 -19.99 24.17
C PHE A 77 -0.62 -19.25 23.33
N ALA A 78 -0.59 -19.50 22.02
CA ALA A 78 0.38 -18.89 21.12
C ALA A 78 0.17 -17.38 20.90
N GLN A 79 -1.06 -16.89 21.02
CA GLN A 79 -1.37 -15.46 20.91
C GLN A 79 -1.05 -14.70 22.19
N ARG A 80 -1.25 -15.34 23.34
CA ARG A 80 -1.16 -14.71 24.66
C ARG A 80 0.24 -14.78 25.27
N VAL A 81 0.88 -15.95 25.23
CA VAL A 81 2.15 -16.16 25.93
C VAL A 81 3.31 -15.55 25.15
N ARG A 82 4.01 -14.61 25.80
CA ARG A 82 5.07 -13.78 25.20
C ARG A 82 6.43 -14.48 25.25
N ALA A 83 6.63 -15.46 24.38
CA ALA A 83 7.90 -16.18 24.22
C ALA A 83 8.34 -16.23 22.75
N GLY A 84 9.66 -16.22 22.49
CA GLY A 84 10.22 -16.34 21.14
C GLY A 84 10.20 -17.77 20.59
N ARG A 85 10.12 -18.78 21.48
CA ARG A 85 9.90 -20.19 21.11
C ARG A 85 8.68 -20.72 21.85
N LEU A 86 7.61 -20.95 21.10
CA LEU A 86 6.42 -21.63 21.57
C LEU A 86 6.46 -23.07 21.05
N LEU A 87 6.48 -24.02 21.97
CA LEU A 87 6.64 -25.43 21.64
C LEU A 87 5.34 -26.18 21.93
N VAL A 88 4.96 -27.07 21.03
CA VAL A 88 3.77 -27.90 21.17
C VAL A 88 4.21 -29.36 21.27
N ASN A 89 3.72 -30.07 22.28
CA ASN A 89 3.90 -31.51 22.45
C ASN A 89 5.37 -31.99 22.33
N SER A 90 6.32 -31.24 22.87
CA SER A 90 7.75 -31.58 22.83
C SER A 90 8.46 -31.24 24.14
N PRO A 91 9.54 -31.97 24.52
CA PRO A 91 10.33 -31.61 25.69
C PRO A 91 10.93 -30.20 25.54
N SER A 92 10.70 -29.33 26.53
CA SER A 92 11.05 -27.90 26.44
C SER A 92 12.52 -27.65 26.10
N THR A 93 13.45 -28.31 26.80
CA THR A 93 14.90 -28.16 26.58
C THR A 93 15.31 -28.48 25.15
N HIS A 94 14.86 -29.61 24.61
CA HIS A 94 15.26 -30.08 23.28
C HIS A 94 14.50 -29.34 22.16
N GLY A 95 13.23 -29.01 22.39
CA GLY A 95 12.46 -28.23 21.43
C GLY A 95 12.97 -26.79 21.31
N ALA A 96 13.44 -26.18 22.41
CA ALA A 96 13.90 -24.79 22.38
C ALA A 96 15.21 -24.63 21.61
N ILE A 97 16.15 -25.57 21.77
CA ILE A 97 17.43 -25.54 21.05
C ILE A 97 17.28 -25.84 19.55
N GLY A 98 16.24 -26.58 19.15
CA GLY A 98 15.89 -26.83 17.74
C GLY A 98 16.38 -28.17 17.17
N ASP A 99 16.06 -28.41 15.89
CA ASP A 99 16.40 -29.57 15.05
C ASP A 99 15.80 -30.94 15.48
N LEU A 100 15.95 -31.34 16.74
CA LEU A 100 15.63 -32.72 17.15
C LEU A 100 14.13 -33.06 17.09
N TYR A 101 13.27 -32.10 17.46
CA TYR A 101 11.81 -32.29 17.52
C TYR A 101 11.04 -31.27 16.68
N ASN A 102 11.72 -30.30 16.06
CA ASN A 102 11.12 -29.24 15.26
C ASN A 102 12.13 -28.65 14.26
N THR A 103 11.66 -27.70 13.46
CA THR A 103 12.45 -27.07 12.39
C THR A 103 13.16 -25.78 12.84
N ASN A 104 13.21 -25.48 14.13
CA ASN A 104 13.96 -24.32 14.61
C ASN A 104 15.45 -24.54 14.35
N THR A 105 16.15 -23.47 14.00
CA THR A 105 17.60 -23.51 13.79
C THR A 105 18.30 -24.01 15.06
N PRO A 106 19.15 -25.05 14.98
CA PRO A 106 19.87 -25.54 16.15
C PRO A 106 20.79 -24.46 16.73
N SER A 107 20.63 -24.15 18.03
CA SER A 107 21.45 -23.16 18.74
C SER A 107 21.43 -23.35 20.26
N LEU A 108 22.52 -22.95 20.92
CA LEU A 108 22.60 -22.79 22.38
C LEU A 108 22.52 -21.32 22.82
N THR A 109 22.38 -20.39 21.86
CA THR A 109 22.21 -18.96 22.12
C THR A 109 20.82 -18.57 21.63
N LEU A 110 19.88 -18.47 22.57
CA LEU A 110 18.46 -18.25 22.27
C LEU A 110 18.11 -16.77 22.51
N GLY A 111 17.86 -16.03 21.43
CA GLY A 111 17.54 -14.61 21.53
C GLY A 111 16.13 -14.38 22.08
N CYS A 112 15.96 -13.56 23.12
CA CYS A 112 14.68 -13.31 23.76
C CYS A 112 13.90 -12.11 23.16
N GLY A 113 14.33 -11.59 22.01
CA GLY A 113 13.72 -10.42 21.36
C GLY A 113 13.79 -9.15 22.20
N SER A 114 13.15 -8.08 21.71
CA SER A 114 13.13 -6.78 22.40
C SER A 114 12.49 -6.87 23.79
N MET A 115 11.56 -7.80 23.98
CA MET A 115 10.89 -8.09 25.25
C MET A 115 11.87 -8.57 26.32
N GLY A 116 12.85 -9.41 25.94
CA GLY A 116 13.95 -9.85 26.79
C GLY A 116 15.23 -9.02 26.65
N LYS A 117 15.13 -7.78 26.13
CA LYS A 117 16.28 -6.87 25.92
C LYS A 117 17.36 -7.43 24.97
N ASN A 118 16.96 -8.15 23.92
CA ASN A 118 17.82 -8.63 22.85
C ASN A 118 17.40 -8.06 21.48
N SER A 119 18.32 -8.06 20.51
CA SER A 119 18.07 -7.55 19.15
C SER A 119 17.38 -8.55 18.22
N THR A 120 17.29 -9.82 18.60
CA THR A 120 16.65 -10.89 17.81
C THR A 120 15.89 -11.87 18.71
N THR A 121 14.85 -12.50 18.15
CA THR A 121 14.16 -13.66 18.72
C THR A 121 14.72 -14.98 18.19
N ASP A 122 15.67 -14.95 17.28
CA ASP A 122 16.18 -16.15 16.61
C ASP A 122 16.91 -17.08 17.59
N ASN A 123 16.92 -18.35 17.23
CA ASN A 123 18.01 -19.24 17.62
C ASN A 123 19.24 -18.79 16.82
N VAL A 124 20.19 -18.13 17.51
CA VAL A 124 21.29 -17.43 16.85
C VAL A 124 22.14 -18.41 16.05
N SER A 125 22.39 -18.07 14.80
CA SER A 125 23.13 -18.89 13.85
C SER A 125 24.03 -18.02 12.96
N ILE A 126 24.68 -18.64 11.98
CA ILE A 126 25.63 -18.01 11.05
C ILE A 126 25.01 -16.80 10.35
N GLY A 127 23.71 -16.84 10.02
CA GLY A 127 23.00 -15.73 9.39
C GLY A 127 22.99 -14.45 10.24
N ASN A 128 23.02 -14.57 11.57
CA ASN A 128 23.10 -13.43 12.48
C ASN A 128 24.52 -12.85 12.59
N LEU A 129 25.54 -13.57 12.09
CA LEU A 129 26.96 -13.21 12.20
C LEU A 129 27.54 -12.67 10.88
N ILE A 130 26.75 -12.56 9.82
CA ILE A 130 27.20 -12.11 8.49
C ILE A 130 26.52 -10.79 8.12
N ASN A 131 27.35 -9.82 7.71
CA ASN A 131 26.87 -8.58 7.10
C ASN A 131 26.59 -8.78 5.61
N ILE A 132 25.41 -8.36 5.13
CA ILE A 132 25.03 -8.43 3.71
C ILE A 132 25.17 -7.05 3.05
N LYS A 133 26.11 -6.94 2.10
CA LYS A 133 26.26 -5.74 1.25
C LYS A 133 25.29 -5.80 0.07
N ARG A 134 24.41 -4.81 -0.07
CA ARG A 134 23.45 -4.70 -1.20
C ARG A 134 23.83 -3.54 -2.12
N VAL A 135 23.88 -3.80 -3.43
CA VAL A 135 24.09 -2.78 -4.48
C VAL A 135 22.76 -2.54 -5.18
N ALA A 136 22.16 -1.36 -4.99
CA ALA A 136 20.91 -0.97 -5.63
C ALA A 136 21.18 0.12 -6.68
N LEU A 137 20.82 -0.16 -7.93
CA LEU A 137 20.92 0.81 -9.02
C LEU A 137 19.69 1.71 -9.06
N ARG A 138 19.88 3.00 -9.38
CA ARG A 138 18.78 3.94 -9.64
C ARG A 138 17.99 3.44 -10.86
N LYS A 139 16.68 3.25 -10.71
CA LYS A 139 15.75 3.07 -11.82
C LYS A 139 14.98 4.37 -12.05
N GLU A 140 14.98 4.85 -13.29
CA GLU A 140 14.08 5.93 -13.69
C GLU A 140 12.62 5.44 -13.60
N ARG A 141 11.71 6.31 -13.15
CA ARG A 141 10.28 6.00 -13.14
C ARG A 141 9.76 5.91 -14.57
N MET A 142 8.76 5.06 -14.79
CA MET A 142 8.03 5.00 -16.06
C MET A 142 7.46 6.39 -16.39
N LYS A 143 7.80 6.91 -17.57
CA LYS A 143 7.20 8.13 -18.14
C LYS A 143 6.21 7.70 -19.23
N TRP A 144 5.06 8.36 -19.31
CA TRP A 144 4.06 8.12 -20.36
C TRP A 144 3.50 9.46 -20.87
N PHE A 145 3.11 9.50 -22.13
CA PHE A 145 2.34 10.59 -22.73
C PHE A 145 1.22 9.99 -23.58
N LYS A 146 0.05 10.62 -23.59
CA LYS A 146 -1.11 10.17 -24.36
C LYS A 146 -1.24 11.02 -25.62
N VAL A 147 -1.23 10.36 -26.78
CA VAL A 147 -1.45 10.99 -28.09
C VAL A 147 -2.96 10.99 -28.39
N PRO A 148 -3.49 11.99 -29.13
CA PRO A 148 -4.87 11.95 -29.62
C PRO A 148 -5.18 10.61 -30.32
N PRO A 149 -6.42 10.10 -30.19
CA PRO A 149 -6.78 8.77 -30.70
C PRO A 149 -6.66 8.63 -32.22
N LYS A 150 -6.70 9.74 -32.98
CA LYS A 150 -6.54 9.76 -34.44
C LYS A 150 -5.80 11.03 -34.86
N VAL A 151 -4.78 10.88 -35.70
CA VAL A 151 -4.06 11.97 -36.36
C VAL A 151 -4.08 11.68 -37.85
N TYR A 152 -4.62 12.62 -38.63
CA TYR A 152 -4.66 12.52 -40.09
C TYR A 152 -3.62 13.49 -40.68
N PHE A 153 -2.76 12.99 -41.57
CA PHE A 153 -1.69 13.76 -42.23
C PHE A 153 -1.66 13.41 -43.73
N GLU A 154 -0.78 14.07 -44.50
CA GLU A 154 -0.68 14.04 -45.97
C GLU A 154 -1.76 14.81 -46.75
N TYR A 155 -1.49 14.96 -48.05
CA TYR A 155 -2.39 15.59 -49.01
C TYR A 155 -3.78 14.93 -48.99
N GLY A 156 -4.82 15.75 -48.92
CA GLY A 156 -6.21 15.28 -48.89
C GLY A 156 -6.74 14.91 -47.51
N SER A 157 -5.94 14.99 -46.44
CA SER A 157 -6.40 14.75 -45.05
C SER A 157 -7.63 15.59 -44.66
N LEU A 158 -7.74 16.83 -45.16
CA LEU A 158 -8.89 17.71 -44.93
C LEU A 158 -10.23 17.15 -45.43
N GLN A 159 -10.22 16.22 -46.40
CA GLN A 159 -11.43 15.56 -46.90
C GLN A 159 -12.15 14.76 -45.82
N TYR A 160 -11.45 14.38 -44.75
CA TYR A 160 -12.05 13.67 -43.63
C TYR A 160 -13.11 14.51 -42.89
N LEU A 161 -13.05 15.85 -42.97
CA LEU A 161 -14.10 16.71 -42.41
C LEU A 161 -15.50 16.38 -42.97
N ALA A 162 -15.60 15.92 -44.21
CA ALA A 162 -16.86 15.49 -44.83
C ALA A 162 -17.43 14.19 -44.22
N LYS A 163 -16.66 13.49 -43.38
CA LYS A 163 -17.08 12.27 -42.65
C LYS A 163 -17.43 12.54 -41.18
N LEU A 164 -17.29 13.79 -40.71
CA LEU A 164 -17.71 14.16 -39.36
C LEU A 164 -19.23 13.99 -39.21
N LYS A 165 -19.65 13.67 -37.99
CA LYS A 165 -21.06 13.55 -37.60
C LYS A 165 -21.35 14.65 -36.58
N GLY A 166 -22.52 15.27 -36.70
CA GLY A 166 -22.93 16.43 -35.92
C GLY A 166 -24.01 17.22 -36.67
N LYS A 167 -24.51 18.27 -36.03
CA LYS A 167 -25.51 19.19 -36.56
C LYS A 167 -24.95 20.61 -36.70
N ASN A 168 -24.23 21.07 -35.68
CA ASN A 168 -23.81 22.46 -35.53
C ASN A 168 -22.31 22.51 -35.25
N ALA A 169 -21.56 23.11 -36.17
CA ALA A 169 -20.10 23.20 -36.07
C ALA A 169 -19.65 24.64 -35.81
N VAL A 170 -18.86 24.86 -34.77
CA VAL A 170 -18.16 26.13 -34.55
C VAL A 170 -16.72 26.02 -35.00
N ILE A 171 -16.26 26.98 -35.80
CA ILE A 171 -14.87 27.08 -36.25
C ILE A 171 -14.19 28.17 -35.43
N VAL A 172 -13.24 27.78 -34.59
CA VAL A 172 -12.43 28.68 -33.76
C VAL A 172 -11.09 28.91 -34.45
N THR A 173 -10.78 30.15 -34.79
CA THR A 173 -9.64 30.49 -35.64
C THR A 173 -9.11 31.90 -35.35
N ASP A 174 -7.94 32.22 -35.88
CA ASP A 174 -7.40 33.58 -35.88
C ASP A 174 -7.78 34.36 -37.16
N PRO A 175 -7.67 35.71 -37.17
CA PRO A 175 -7.99 36.54 -38.33
C PRO A 175 -7.10 36.27 -39.56
N LEU A 176 -5.88 35.75 -39.38
CA LEU A 176 -4.96 35.47 -40.47
C LEU A 176 -5.45 34.26 -41.28
N MET A 177 -5.97 33.22 -40.64
CA MET A 177 -6.55 32.05 -41.34
C MET A 177 -7.77 32.43 -42.19
N VAL A 178 -8.56 33.41 -41.75
CA VAL A 178 -9.66 33.98 -42.54
C VAL A 178 -9.10 34.71 -43.74
N LYS A 179 -8.12 35.60 -43.53
CA LYS A 179 -7.51 36.40 -44.60
C LYS A 179 -6.79 35.56 -45.67
N LEU A 180 -6.33 34.36 -45.32
CA LEU A 180 -5.65 33.41 -46.21
C LEU A 180 -6.61 32.39 -46.85
N ASP A 181 -7.92 32.59 -46.73
CA ASP A 181 -8.98 31.71 -47.28
C ASP A 181 -8.87 30.24 -46.82
N TYR A 182 -8.25 29.98 -45.67
CA TYR A 182 -8.14 28.62 -45.12
C TYR A 182 -9.44 28.17 -44.46
N VAL A 183 -10.20 29.11 -43.90
CA VAL A 183 -11.56 28.83 -43.41
C VAL A 183 -12.44 28.34 -44.55
N ASP A 184 -12.33 28.90 -45.75
CA ASP A 184 -13.11 28.45 -46.92
C ASP A 184 -12.79 27.01 -47.33
N LYS A 185 -11.54 26.56 -47.15
CA LYS A 185 -11.16 25.16 -47.39
C LYS A 185 -11.83 24.22 -46.39
N VAL A 186 -11.92 24.61 -45.12
CA VAL A 186 -12.66 23.86 -44.09
C VAL A 186 -14.15 23.82 -44.43
N LEU A 187 -14.73 24.97 -44.74
CA LEU A 187 -16.15 25.11 -45.10
C LEU A 187 -16.52 24.31 -46.35
N TYR A 188 -15.65 24.25 -47.35
CA TYR A 188 -15.86 23.46 -48.57
C TYR A 188 -16.12 21.98 -48.26
N HIS A 189 -15.43 21.41 -47.28
CA HIS A 189 -15.65 20.02 -46.85
C HIS A 189 -16.80 19.89 -45.85
N LEU A 190 -16.94 20.85 -44.93
CA LEU A 190 -17.98 20.84 -43.90
C LEU A 190 -19.38 20.95 -44.52
N LYS A 191 -19.58 21.78 -45.54
CA LYS A 191 -20.86 21.91 -46.27
C LYS A 191 -21.38 20.58 -46.84
N LYS A 192 -20.50 19.61 -47.12
CA LYS A 192 -20.88 18.26 -47.61
C LYS A 192 -21.57 17.41 -46.53
N THR A 193 -21.45 17.79 -45.26
CA THR A 193 -22.08 17.10 -44.13
C THR A 193 -23.51 17.58 -43.88
N GLY A 194 -23.87 18.78 -44.38
CA GLY A 194 -25.16 19.42 -44.08
C GLY A 194 -25.24 20.10 -42.71
N MET A 195 -24.11 20.22 -41.98
CA MET A 195 -24.07 20.94 -40.71
C MET A 195 -24.24 22.45 -40.89
N ASP A 196 -24.98 23.06 -39.98
CA ASP A 196 -24.94 24.51 -39.76
C ASP A 196 -23.61 24.89 -39.11
N TYR A 197 -23.14 26.12 -39.34
CA TYR A 197 -21.85 26.54 -38.80
C TYR A 197 -21.79 28.01 -38.40
N GLN A 198 -20.95 28.30 -37.41
CA GLN A 198 -20.51 29.64 -37.06
C GLN A 198 -18.98 29.73 -37.00
N ILE A 199 -18.46 30.93 -37.18
CA ILE A 199 -17.02 31.20 -37.19
C ILE A 199 -16.71 32.20 -36.08
N PHE A 200 -15.84 31.80 -35.15
CA PHE A 200 -15.22 32.69 -34.18
C PHE A 200 -13.78 32.94 -34.61
N SER A 201 -13.52 34.12 -35.19
CA SER A 201 -12.23 34.47 -35.78
C SER A 201 -11.42 35.49 -34.98
N GLU A 202 -11.81 35.76 -33.73
CA GLU A 202 -11.20 36.81 -32.90
C GLU A 202 -10.00 36.31 -32.08
N VAL A 203 -9.46 35.11 -32.34
CA VAL A 203 -8.36 34.55 -31.54
C VAL A 203 -7.04 35.27 -31.83
N GLU A 204 -6.50 35.94 -30.81
CA GLU A 204 -5.17 36.55 -30.79
C GLU A 204 -4.05 35.56 -30.40
N PRO A 205 -2.76 35.85 -30.71
CA PRO A 205 -1.64 35.13 -30.12
C PRO A 205 -1.67 35.20 -28.59
N ASP A 206 -1.42 34.08 -27.91
CA ASP A 206 -1.54 33.96 -26.45
C ASP A 206 -2.92 34.44 -25.94
N PRO A 207 -4.01 33.72 -26.29
CA PRO A 207 -5.37 34.20 -26.14
C PRO A 207 -5.73 34.52 -24.70
N SER A 208 -6.40 35.65 -24.51
CA SER A 208 -6.87 36.12 -23.21
C SER A 208 -8.08 35.32 -22.71
N VAL A 209 -8.33 35.41 -21.40
CA VAL A 209 -9.55 34.87 -20.77
C VAL A 209 -10.81 35.48 -21.40
N GLU A 210 -10.78 36.79 -21.68
CA GLU A 210 -11.89 37.51 -22.31
C GLU A 210 -12.24 36.94 -23.70
N THR A 211 -11.24 36.59 -24.51
CA THR A 211 -11.45 35.96 -25.81
C THR A 211 -12.11 34.59 -25.66
N VAL A 212 -11.67 33.78 -24.70
CA VAL A 212 -12.27 32.47 -24.40
C VAL A 212 -13.72 32.62 -23.93
N GLU A 213 -14.01 33.60 -23.07
CA GLU A 213 -15.37 33.89 -22.61
C GLU A 213 -16.30 34.33 -23.75
N LYS A 214 -15.83 35.21 -24.64
CA LYS A 214 -16.60 35.63 -25.83
C LYS A 214 -16.92 34.44 -26.74
N GLY A 215 -15.93 33.59 -27.00
CA GLY A 215 -16.12 32.36 -27.78
C GLY A 215 -17.10 31.39 -27.09
N CYS A 216 -17.01 31.25 -25.76
CA CYS A 216 -17.92 30.43 -24.98
C CYS A 216 -19.37 30.94 -25.07
N ARG A 217 -19.61 32.26 -24.98
CA ARG A 217 -20.95 32.85 -25.18
C ARG A 217 -21.51 32.55 -26.56
N LEU A 218 -20.68 32.67 -27.60
CA LEU A 218 -21.07 32.30 -28.96
C LEU A 218 -21.47 30.82 -29.04
N MET A 219 -20.71 29.92 -28.39
CA MET A 219 -21.07 28.50 -28.33
C MET A 219 -22.35 28.25 -27.54
N GLN A 220 -22.60 28.98 -26.45
CA GLN A 220 -23.84 28.87 -25.68
C GLN A 220 -25.07 29.29 -26.51
N ASP A 221 -24.95 30.35 -27.30
CA ASP A 221 -26.03 30.83 -28.16
C ASP A 221 -26.28 29.92 -29.38
N PHE A 222 -25.22 29.29 -29.92
CA PHE A 222 -25.29 28.46 -31.13
C PHE A 222 -25.48 26.97 -30.87
N GLU A 223 -25.19 26.49 -29.66
CA GLU A 223 -25.23 25.08 -29.23
C GLU A 223 -24.50 24.13 -30.22
N PRO A 224 -23.18 24.28 -30.44
CA PRO A 224 -22.42 23.41 -31.32
C PRO A 224 -22.23 22.01 -30.70
N ASP A 225 -22.28 20.98 -31.55
CA ASP A 225 -21.89 19.60 -31.22
C ASP A 225 -20.56 19.20 -31.90
N VAL A 226 -19.97 20.10 -32.69
CA VAL A 226 -18.64 19.94 -33.30
C VAL A 226 -17.84 21.23 -33.12
N ILE A 227 -16.63 21.12 -32.58
CA ILE A 227 -15.68 22.24 -32.46
C ILE A 227 -14.50 21.96 -33.36
N ILE A 228 -14.24 22.87 -34.31
CA ILE A 228 -13.11 22.80 -35.24
C ILE A 228 -12.15 23.93 -34.88
N ALA A 229 -10.99 23.56 -34.32
CA ALA A 229 -9.90 24.50 -34.16
C ALA A 229 -9.07 24.57 -35.46
N LEU A 230 -8.93 25.76 -36.02
CA LEU A 230 -8.11 26.01 -37.21
C LEU A 230 -7.02 27.02 -36.87
N GLY A 231 -5.75 26.61 -36.98
CA GLY A 231 -4.61 27.50 -36.75
C GLY A 231 -3.48 26.80 -35.99
N GLY A 232 -2.61 27.62 -35.40
CA GLY A 232 -1.50 27.16 -34.55
C GLY A 232 -1.91 26.87 -33.10
N GLY A 233 -0.93 26.88 -32.19
CA GLY A 233 -1.15 26.63 -30.76
C GLY A 233 -2.22 27.53 -30.15
N SER A 234 -2.21 28.83 -30.46
CA SER A 234 -3.16 29.81 -29.92
C SER A 234 -4.62 29.48 -30.23
N ALA A 235 -4.95 29.21 -31.50
CA ALA A 235 -6.32 28.85 -31.91
C ALA A 235 -6.77 27.52 -31.29
N ILE A 236 -5.86 26.54 -31.24
CA ILE A 236 -6.12 25.23 -30.65
C ILE A 236 -6.35 25.33 -29.13
N ASP A 237 -5.57 26.14 -28.43
CA ASP A 237 -5.68 26.30 -26.98
C ASP A 237 -6.90 27.15 -26.61
N ALA A 238 -7.21 28.19 -27.38
CA ALA A 238 -8.46 28.94 -27.25
C ALA A 238 -9.68 28.01 -27.43
N ALA A 239 -9.69 27.19 -28.49
CA ALA A 239 -10.79 26.26 -28.76
C ALA A 239 -10.97 25.22 -27.65
N LYS A 240 -9.88 24.69 -27.09
CA LYS A 240 -9.94 23.78 -25.92
C LYS A 240 -10.52 24.48 -24.69
N GLY A 241 -10.09 25.72 -24.44
CA GLY A 241 -10.62 26.55 -23.36
C GLY A 241 -12.13 26.75 -23.54
N MET A 242 -12.55 27.23 -24.70
CA MET A 242 -13.96 27.45 -25.01
C MET A 242 -14.78 26.17 -24.87
N TRP A 243 -14.28 25.05 -25.39
CA TRP A 243 -14.92 23.73 -25.25
C TRP A 243 -15.10 23.34 -23.77
N LEU A 244 -14.05 23.49 -22.96
CA LEU A 244 -14.09 23.16 -21.54
C LEU A 244 -15.14 23.98 -20.79
N PHE A 245 -15.18 25.29 -20.99
CA PHE A 245 -16.15 26.16 -20.31
C PHE A 245 -17.57 26.05 -20.87
N TYR A 246 -17.72 25.62 -22.12
CA TYR A 246 -19.01 25.31 -22.72
C TYR A 246 -19.62 24.04 -22.10
N GLU A 247 -18.85 22.95 -21.98
CA GLU A 247 -19.33 21.68 -21.40
C GLU A 247 -19.41 21.71 -19.87
N CYS A 248 -18.53 22.48 -19.22
CA CYS A 248 -18.43 22.57 -17.77
C CYS A 248 -18.46 24.05 -17.31
N PRO A 249 -19.63 24.72 -17.32
CA PRO A 249 -19.76 26.13 -16.96
C PRO A 249 -19.29 26.47 -15.54
N GLU A 250 -19.29 25.47 -14.64
CA GLU A 250 -18.87 25.60 -13.24
C GLU A 250 -17.34 25.74 -13.07
N THR A 251 -16.56 25.53 -14.14
CA THR A 251 -15.10 25.50 -14.08
C THR A 251 -14.55 26.91 -13.84
N ASP A 252 -13.62 27.04 -12.88
CA ASP A 252 -12.87 28.29 -12.64
C ASP A 252 -11.53 28.27 -13.41
N PHE A 253 -11.27 29.35 -14.16
CA PHE A 253 -10.00 29.60 -14.85
C PHE A 253 -8.78 29.54 -13.92
N GLY A 254 -8.96 29.82 -12.62
CA GLY A 254 -7.92 29.68 -11.60
C GLY A 254 -7.33 28.26 -11.50
N HIS A 255 -8.14 27.23 -11.78
CA HIS A 255 -7.70 25.82 -11.72
C HIS A 255 -6.87 25.38 -12.94
N LEU A 256 -6.86 26.16 -14.03
CA LEU A 256 -6.10 25.85 -15.25
C LEU A 256 -4.66 26.37 -15.20
N ARG A 257 -4.29 27.14 -14.17
CA ARG A 257 -2.90 27.59 -13.96
C ARG A 257 -2.06 26.42 -13.44
N LEU A 258 -1.05 26.03 -14.20
CA LEU A 258 0.03 25.16 -13.70
C LEU A 258 0.74 25.90 -12.56
N LYS A 259 0.78 25.29 -11.37
CA LYS A 259 1.68 25.68 -10.27
C LYS A 259 3.10 25.17 -10.53
#